data_AF-A0A2W1DJ96-F1
#
_entry.id   AF-A0A2W1DJ96-F1
#
_cell.length_a   1.000
_cell.length_b   1.000
_cell.length_c   1.000
_cell.angle_alpha   90.00
_cell.angle_beta   90.00
_cell.angle_gamma   90.00
#
_symmetry.space_group_name_H-M   'P 1'
#
loop_
_entity.id
_entity.type
_entity.pdbx_description
1 polymer ?
#
loop_
_entity_poly.entity_id
_entity_poly.type
_entity_poly.pdbx_seq_one_letter_code
_entity_poly.pdbx_strand_id
1 'polypeptide(L)'
;MPKFTDIPSFAASQLTLLDAELQAELSETNVLLSSHTPTSLARAGLAILNLNVSSIRTGLGGKTVVELGLDSAVVAKGEKPDIPEHGIRVGDIVAVQDQPSGSAKKTEKKELEKKGASGVVLKVRRENVEIVLDKEDADVPTGGKLWIVKLANDVTYKRYFFSISI
;
A
#
# COMPACT_ATOMS: atom_id res chain seq x y z
N MET A 1 -37.33 0.18 -29.40
CA MET A 1 -37.65 0.48 -27.99
C MET A 1 -36.46 0.10 -27.14
N PRO A 2 -35.97 0.96 -26.23
CA PRO A 2 -34.94 0.55 -25.27
C PRO A 2 -35.51 -0.55 -24.37
N LYS A 3 -34.73 -1.62 -24.15
CA LYS A 3 -35.10 -2.66 -23.18
C LYS A 3 -35.04 -2.05 -21.78
N PHE A 4 -36.13 -2.15 -21.02
CA PHE A 4 -36.11 -1.81 -19.62
C PHE A 4 -35.19 -2.79 -18.88
N THR A 5 -34.19 -2.25 -18.20
CA THR A 5 -33.29 -3.04 -17.36
C THR A 5 -33.97 -3.30 -16.03
N ASP A 6 -34.11 -4.58 -15.68
CA ASP A 6 -34.50 -4.96 -14.33
C ASP A 6 -33.39 -4.59 -13.34
N ILE A 7 -33.67 -3.61 -12.47
CA ILE A 7 -32.67 -3.02 -11.58
C ILE A 7 -32.08 -4.06 -10.62
N PRO A 8 -32.88 -4.94 -9.97
CA PRO A 8 -32.35 -5.98 -9.10
C PRO A 8 -31.44 -6.98 -9.82
N SER A 9 -31.84 -7.47 -11.00
CA SER A 9 -31.00 -8.40 -11.78
C SER A 9 -29.71 -7.75 -12.26
N PHE A 10 -29.76 -6.47 -12.64
CA PHE A 10 -28.58 -5.69 -12.98
C PHE A 10 -27.65 -5.54 -11.79
N ALA A 11 -28.16 -5.12 -10.63
CA ALA A 11 -27.38 -4.96 -9.40
C ALA A 11 -26.70 -6.27 -8.97
N ALA A 12 -27.43 -7.39 -8.96
CA ALA A 12 -26.87 -8.71 -8.65
C ALA A 12 -25.75 -9.10 -9.60
N SER A 13 -25.91 -8.82 -10.90
CA SER A 13 -24.88 -9.07 -11.91
C SER A 13 -23.64 -8.20 -11.67
N GLN A 14 -23.83 -6.92 -11.36
CA GLN A 14 -22.72 -6.01 -11.06
C GLN A 14 -21.95 -6.44 -9.80
N LEU A 15 -22.64 -6.84 -8.73
CA LEU A 15 -21.99 -7.34 -7.52
C LEU A 15 -21.17 -8.60 -7.78
N THR A 16 -21.68 -9.51 -8.64
CA THR A 16 -20.96 -10.73 -9.02
C THR A 16 -19.69 -10.41 -9.82
N LEU A 17 -19.78 -9.49 -10.78
CA LEU A 17 -18.63 -9.07 -11.59
C LEU A 17 -17.59 -8.33 -10.73
N LEU A 18 -18.05 -7.48 -9.82
CA LEU A 18 -17.20 -6.72 -8.91
C LEU A 18 -16.43 -7.66 -7.95
N ASP A 19 -17.08 -8.71 -7.43
CA ASP A 19 -16.39 -9.71 -6.61
C ASP A 19 -15.34 -10.48 -7.42
N ALA A 20 -15.68 -10.90 -8.64
CA ALA A 20 -14.73 -11.56 -9.53
C ALA A 20 -13.51 -10.68 -9.86
N GLU A 21 -13.71 -9.37 -10.06
CA GLU A 21 -12.63 -8.39 -10.26
C GLU A 21 -11.74 -8.30 -9.02
N LEU A 22 -12.33 -8.14 -7.82
CA LEU A 22 -11.57 -8.08 -6.57
C LEU A 22 -10.73 -9.34 -6.35
N GLN A 23 -11.31 -10.54 -6.57
CA GLN A 23 -10.57 -11.78 -6.39
C GLN A 23 -9.40 -11.90 -7.38
N ALA A 24 -9.59 -11.45 -8.62
CA ALA A 24 -8.52 -11.42 -9.62
C ALA A 24 -7.39 -10.46 -9.20
N GLU A 25 -7.72 -9.24 -8.78
CA GLU A 25 -6.74 -8.23 -8.33
C GLU A 25 -5.96 -8.71 -7.09
N LEU A 26 -6.65 -9.29 -6.11
CA LEU A 26 -6.03 -9.85 -4.91
C LEU A 26 -5.08 -10.99 -5.26
N SER A 27 -5.50 -11.89 -6.17
CA SER A 27 -4.66 -13.01 -6.61
C SER A 27 -3.40 -12.53 -7.32
N GLU A 28 -3.54 -11.60 -8.27
CA GLU A 28 -2.43 -11.03 -9.02
C GLU A 28 -1.45 -10.31 -8.08
N THR A 29 -1.96 -9.47 -7.19
CA THR A 29 -1.15 -8.74 -6.22
C THR A 29 -0.41 -9.70 -5.28
N ASN A 30 -1.08 -10.73 -4.77
CA ASN A 30 -0.44 -11.74 -3.92
C ASN A 30 0.66 -12.52 -4.65
N VAL A 31 0.46 -12.87 -5.91
CA VAL A 31 1.49 -13.51 -6.73
C VAL A 31 2.67 -12.55 -6.91
N LEU A 32 2.42 -11.31 -7.27
CA LEU A 32 3.44 -10.29 -7.50
C LEU A 32 4.26 -10.04 -6.22
N LEU A 33 3.59 -9.83 -5.10
CA LEU A 33 4.20 -9.62 -3.79
C LEU A 33 4.96 -10.86 -3.30
N SER A 34 4.49 -12.08 -3.54
CA SER A 34 5.17 -13.29 -3.05
C SER A 34 6.34 -13.74 -3.92
N SER A 35 6.34 -13.41 -5.22
CA SER A 35 7.32 -13.90 -6.20
C SER A 35 8.48 -12.94 -6.51
N HIS A 36 8.35 -11.64 -6.21
CA HIS A 36 9.37 -10.63 -6.56
C HIS A 36 10.17 -10.15 -5.35
N THR A 37 11.44 -9.81 -5.56
CA THR A 37 12.27 -9.18 -4.51
C THR A 37 11.85 -7.72 -4.28
N PRO A 38 12.10 -7.13 -3.10
CA PRO A 38 11.82 -5.71 -2.85
C PRO A 38 12.42 -4.79 -3.92
N THR A 39 13.65 -5.05 -4.35
CA THR A 39 14.31 -4.28 -5.41
C THR A 39 13.60 -4.42 -6.76
N SER A 40 13.10 -5.61 -7.09
CA SER A 40 12.32 -5.82 -8.31
C SER A 40 11.00 -5.05 -8.27
N LEU A 41 10.32 -5.04 -7.12
CA LEU A 41 9.09 -4.28 -6.90
C LEU A 41 9.33 -2.78 -7.00
N ALA A 42 10.43 -2.29 -6.45
CA ALA A 42 10.81 -0.88 -6.53
C ALA A 42 11.10 -0.45 -7.98
N ARG A 43 11.83 -1.25 -8.75
CA ARG A 43 12.06 -0.98 -10.17
C ARG A 43 10.78 -0.98 -11.01
N ALA A 44 9.78 -1.77 -10.62
CA ALA A 44 8.46 -1.77 -11.23
C ALA A 44 7.59 -0.58 -10.77
N GLY A 45 8.09 0.28 -9.88
CA GLY A 45 7.36 1.42 -9.32
C GLY A 45 6.34 1.05 -8.24
N LEU A 46 6.33 -0.20 -7.77
CA LEU A 46 5.35 -0.73 -6.81
C LEU A 46 5.82 -0.67 -5.36
N ALA A 47 7.07 -0.29 -5.12
CA ALA A 47 7.64 -0.17 -3.79
C ALA A 47 8.63 1.00 -3.69
N ILE A 48 8.86 1.46 -2.46
CA ILE A 48 9.92 2.42 -2.12
C ILE A 48 10.73 1.81 -0.98
N LEU A 49 12.06 1.82 -1.13
CA LEU A 49 13.00 1.13 -0.24
C LEU A 49 13.84 2.14 0.57
N ASN A 50 14.54 1.62 1.58
CA ASN A 50 15.50 2.31 2.43
C ASN A 50 14.90 3.54 3.10
N LEU A 51 13.70 3.38 3.65
CA LEU A 51 12.97 4.42 4.33
C LEU A 51 13.25 4.40 5.84
N ASN A 52 13.02 5.52 6.50
CA ASN A 52 12.92 5.63 7.94
C ASN A 52 11.78 6.60 8.31
N VAL A 53 11.24 6.43 9.51
CA VAL A 53 10.25 7.35 10.08
C VAL A 53 10.90 8.70 10.33
N SER A 54 10.40 9.71 9.62
CA SER A 54 10.79 11.12 9.81
C SER A 54 9.92 11.80 10.86
N SER A 55 8.61 11.50 10.87
CA SER A 55 7.67 12.02 11.86
C SER A 55 6.46 11.09 12.04
N ILE A 56 5.87 11.10 13.24
CA ILE A 56 4.58 10.48 13.54
C ILE A 56 3.70 11.53 14.20
N ARG A 57 2.47 11.70 13.72
CA ARG A 57 1.51 12.67 14.26
C ARG A 57 0.09 12.17 14.20
N THR A 58 -0.79 12.78 14.99
CA THR A 58 -2.23 12.54 14.90
C THR A 58 -2.84 13.37 13.76
N GLY A 59 -3.52 12.70 12.84
CA GLY A 59 -4.27 13.28 11.74
C GLY A 59 -5.78 13.35 12.01
N LEU A 60 -6.54 13.57 10.94
CA LEU A 60 -7.99 13.71 11.00
C LEU A 60 -8.66 12.43 11.54
N GLY A 61 -9.67 12.59 12.39
CA GLY A 61 -10.41 11.46 12.96
C GLY A 61 -9.59 10.63 13.96
N GLY A 62 -8.52 11.21 14.51
CA GLY A 62 -7.64 10.55 15.49
C GLY A 62 -6.73 9.48 14.89
N LYS A 63 -6.62 9.40 13.56
CA LYS A 63 -5.75 8.42 12.89
C LYS A 63 -4.28 8.82 12.97
N THR A 64 -3.39 7.85 13.07
CA THR A 64 -1.94 8.08 13.01
C THR A 64 -1.52 8.40 11.57
N VAL A 65 -0.71 9.44 11.41
CA VAL A 65 -0.05 9.79 10.14
C VAL A 65 1.45 9.64 10.34
N VAL A 66 2.07 8.86 9.46
CA VAL A 66 3.50 8.58 9.45
C VAL A 66 4.10 9.25 8.23
N GLU A 67 5.19 9.97 8.42
CA GLU A 67 6.01 10.51 7.37
C GLU A 67 7.27 9.67 7.23
N LEU A 68 7.50 9.15 6.03
CA LEU A 68 8.64 8.31 5.69
C LEU A 68 9.53 9.07 4.71
N GLY A 69 10.83 9.09 4.97
CA GLY A 69 11.86 9.64 4.09
C GLY A 69 13.00 8.64 3.92
N LEU A 70 13.95 8.91 3.02
CA LEU A 70 15.13 8.06 2.88
C LEU A 70 15.93 8.02 4.19
N ASP A 71 16.42 6.83 4.53
CA ASP A 71 17.38 6.62 5.61
C ASP A 71 18.65 7.45 5.32
N SER A 72 19.08 8.26 6.28
CA SER A 72 20.24 9.14 6.12
C SER A 72 21.54 8.38 5.80
N ALA A 73 21.64 7.09 6.18
CA ALA A 73 22.77 6.24 5.87
C ALA A 73 22.86 5.85 4.39
N VAL A 74 21.80 6.04 3.59
CA VAL A 74 21.83 5.81 2.14
C VAL A 74 21.92 7.09 1.31
N VAL A 75 21.79 8.26 1.94
CA VAL A 75 21.92 9.55 1.26
C VAL A 75 23.39 9.96 1.22
N ALA A 76 23.95 10.16 0.03
CA ALA A 76 25.34 10.54 -0.11
C ALA A 76 25.58 11.97 0.40
N LYS A 77 26.79 12.22 0.93
CA LYS A 77 27.15 13.54 1.47
C LYS A 77 27.06 14.62 0.39
N GLY A 78 26.18 15.59 0.59
CA GLY A 78 25.96 16.70 -0.34
C GLY A 78 24.83 16.47 -1.36
N GLU A 79 24.19 15.31 -1.34
CA GLU A 79 22.99 15.04 -2.13
C GLU A 79 21.72 15.40 -1.36
N LYS A 80 20.64 15.65 -2.12
CA LYS A 80 19.31 15.83 -1.53
C LYS A 80 18.75 14.45 -1.16
N PRO A 81 18.01 14.34 -0.04
CA PRO A 81 17.36 13.09 0.37
C PRO A 81 16.10 12.81 -0.46
N ASP A 82 16.18 12.99 -1.78
CA ASP A 82 15.05 12.80 -2.69
C ASP A 82 14.82 11.30 -2.90
N ILE A 83 13.59 10.85 -2.72
CA ILE A 83 13.15 9.49 -2.97
C ILE A 83 13.30 9.19 -4.48
N PRO A 84 13.85 8.01 -4.86
CA PRO A 84 13.95 7.59 -6.25
C PRO A 84 12.60 7.55 -6.96
N GLU A 85 12.62 7.61 -8.30
CA GLU A 85 11.39 7.54 -9.10
C GLU A 85 10.55 6.30 -8.77
N HIS A 86 9.25 6.50 -8.56
CA HIS A 86 8.32 5.45 -8.16
C HIS A 86 6.89 5.68 -8.69
N GLY A 87 6.10 4.60 -8.70
CA GLY A 87 4.71 4.59 -9.14
C GLY A 87 3.69 4.89 -8.03
N ILE A 88 4.09 4.96 -6.76
CA ILE A 88 3.17 5.26 -5.64
C ILE A 88 2.50 6.64 -5.78
N ARG A 89 1.19 6.70 -5.54
CA ARG A 89 0.34 7.90 -5.63
C ARG A 89 -0.54 8.10 -4.40
N VAL A 90 -1.04 9.32 -4.23
CA VAL A 90 -2.05 9.64 -3.21
C VAL A 90 -3.29 8.77 -3.42
N GLY A 91 -3.78 8.16 -2.34
CA GLY A 91 -4.91 7.24 -2.35
C GLY A 91 -4.53 5.76 -2.53
N ASP A 92 -3.27 5.44 -2.85
CA ASP A 92 -2.82 4.05 -2.85
C ASP A 92 -2.86 3.46 -1.44
N ILE A 93 -3.24 2.18 -1.35
CA ILE A 93 -3.11 1.38 -0.13
C ILE A 93 -1.72 0.76 -0.12
N VAL A 94 -1.00 0.92 0.98
CA VAL A 94 0.38 0.43 1.13
C VAL A 94 0.58 -0.29 2.46
N ALA A 95 1.46 -1.29 2.46
CA ALA A 95 2.04 -1.85 3.67
C ALA A 95 3.35 -1.13 3.99
N VAL A 96 3.55 -0.80 5.27
CA VAL A 96 4.79 -0.28 5.86
C VAL A 96 5.40 -1.40 6.70
N GLN A 97 6.59 -1.85 6.32
CA GLN A 97 7.24 -3.02 6.92
C GLN A 97 8.74 -2.78 7.10
N ASP A 98 9.38 -3.58 7.96
CA ASP A 98 10.83 -3.73 7.91
C ASP A 98 11.24 -4.25 6.54
N GLN A 99 12.24 -3.63 5.93
CA GLN A 99 12.78 -4.04 4.65
C GLN A 99 13.58 -5.33 4.84
N PRO A 100 13.19 -6.43 4.18
CA PRO A 100 13.94 -7.67 4.29
C PRO A 100 15.34 -7.49 3.70
N SER A 101 16.33 -8.05 4.38
CA SER A 101 17.69 -8.14 3.84
C SER A 101 17.66 -8.92 2.51
N GLY A 102 18.53 -8.57 1.56
CA GLY A 102 18.51 -9.14 0.20
C GLY A 102 18.66 -10.67 0.10
N SER A 103 18.95 -11.36 1.21
CA SER A 103 19.07 -12.81 1.33
C SER A 103 17.89 -13.50 2.04
N ALA A 104 16.85 -12.76 2.45
CA ALA A 104 15.69 -13.31 3.15
C ALA A 104 14.94 -14.34 2.29
N LYS A 105 14.87 -15.60 2.76
CA LYS A 105 14.18 -16.70 2.07
C LYS A 105 12.66 -16.52 2.13
N LYS A 106 11.97 -17.15 1.17
CA LYS A 106 10.51 -17.17 0.93
C LYS A 106 9.61 -17.34 2.19
N THR A 107 10.14 -17.91 3.28
CA THR A 107 9.44 -18.15 4.55
C THR A 107 9.34 -16.90 5.45
N GLU A 108 10.31 -15.99 5.42
CA GLU A 108 10.30 -14.76 6.24
C GLU A 108 9.28 -13.72 5.73
N LYS A 109 8.89 -13.82 4.45
CA LYS A 109 7.96 -12.89 3.79
C LYS A 109 6.53 -12.97 4.30
N LYS A 110 6.08 -14.17 4.71
CA LYS A 110 4.74 -14.40 5.30
C LYS A 110 4.63 -13.92 6.75
N GLU A 111 5.74 -13.82 7.48
CA GLU A 111 5.73 -13.24 8.83
C GLU A 111 5.78 -11.71 8.82
N LEU A 112 6.41 -11.10 7.79
CA LEU A 112 6.43 -9.65 7.59
C LEU A 112 5.02 -9.07 7.31
N GLU A 113 4.13 -9.85 6.68
CA GLU A 113 2.71 -9.51 6.52
C GLU A 113 1.97 -9.33 7.85
N LYS A 114 2.43 -9.97 8.94
CA LYS A 114 1.84 -9.83 10.29
C LYS A 114 2.51 -8.79 11.19
N LYS A 115 3.65 -8.23 10.77
CA LYS A 115 4.46 -7.31 11.59
C LYS A 115 4.55 -5.88 11.03
N GLY A 116 3.87 -5.61 9.92
CA GLY A 116 3.81 -4.27 9.32
C GLY A 116 2.53 -3.53 9.68
N ALA A 117 2.54 -2.22 9.42
CA ALA A 117 1.33 -1.40 9.47
C ALA A 117 0.77 -1.18 8.06
N SER A 118 -0.55 -1.13 7.91
CA SER A 118 -1.20 -0.79 6.64
C SER A 118 -1.79 0.61 6.66
N GLY A 119 -1.87 1.25 5.50
CA GLY A 119 -2.41 2.60 5.42
C GLY A 119 -2.63 3.13 4.01
N VAL A 120 -3.22 4.33 3.95
CA VAL A 120 -3.51 5.05 2.71
C VAL A 120 -2.51 6.18 2.54
N VAL A 121 -1.91 6.30 1.36
CA VAL A 121 -1.00 7.39 1.04
C VAL A 121 -1.77 8.71 1.03
N LEU A 122 -1.40 9.61 1.95
CA LEU A 122 -1.98 10.95 2.10
C LEU A 122 -1.29 11.96 1.18
N LYS A 123 0.03 11.86 1.08
CA LYS A 123 0.85 12.84 0.36
C LYS A 123 2.12 12.20 -0.17
N VAL A 124 2.51 12.62 -1.37
CA VAL A 124 3.78 12.27 -1.99
C VAL A 124 4.54 13.56 -2.28
N ARG A 125 5.78 13.65 -1.80
CA ARG A 125 6.73 14.72 -2.10
C ARG A 125 7.99 14.13 -2.71
N ARG A 126 8.97 14.97 -3.04
CA ARG A 126 10.27 14.48 -3.51
C ARG A 126 11.04 13.80 -2.38
N GLU A 127 10.97 14.37 -1.19
CA GLU A 127 11.78 13.99 -0.03
C GLU A 127 11.08 13.01 0.92
N ASN A 128 9.75 12.92 0.87
CA ASN A 128 8.97 12.09 1.79
C ASN A 128 7.64 11.59 1.20
N VAL A 129 7.08 10.58 1.85
CA VAL A 129 5.71 10.09 1.65
C VAL A 129 5.00 10.08 3.00
N GLU A 130 3.78 10.61 3.04
CA GLU A 130 2.93 10.60 4.23
C GLU A 130 1.83 9.56 4.07
N ILE A 131 1.63 8.73 5.09
CA ILE A 131 0.67 7.61 5.09
C ILE A 131 -0.22 7.74 6.32
N VAL A 132 -1.53 7.65 6.13
CA VAL A 132 -2.50 7.49 7.23
C VAL A 132 -2.64 6.02 7.53
N LEU A 133 -2.24 5.59 8.72
CA LEU A 133 -2.36 4.21 9.15
C LEU A 133 -3.81 3.84 9.45
N ASP A 134 -4.14 2.56 9.27
CA ASP A 134 -5.40 2.03 9.76
C ASP A 134 -5.38 1.88 11.29
N LYS A 135 -6.57 1.96 11.91
CA LYS A 135 -6.71 2.08 13.37
C LYS A 135 -6.24 0.86 14.15
N GLU A 136 -6.20 -0.31 13.51
CA GLU A 136 -5.79 -1.58 14.12
C GLU A 136 -4.26 -1.77 14.08
N ASP A 137 -3.54 -0.99 13.27
CA ASP A 137 -2.10 -1.11 13.02
C ASP A 137 -1.33 0.19 13.41
N ALA A 138 -1.57 0.71 14.61
CA ALA A 138 -0.99 1.99 15.03
C ALA A 138 0.53 1.97 15.29
N ASP A 139 1.16 0.80 15.31
CA ASP A 139 2.57 0.63 15.64
C ASP A 139 3.40 0.40 14.37
N VAL A 140 4.16 1.43 13.98
CA VAL A 140 5.10 1.33 12.86
C VAL A 140 6.34 0.58 13.35
N PRO A 141 6.91 -0.36 12.56
CA PRO A 141 8.18 -0.96 12.91
C PRO A 141 9.27 0.13 13.09
N THR A 142 10.07 0.00 14.15
CA THR A 142 11.17 0.94 14.47
C THR A 142 12.54 0.27 14.52
N GLY A 143 12.60 -1.03 14.23
CA GLY A 143 13.78 -1.87 14.43
C GLY A 143 14.82 -1.83 13.31
N GLY A 144 14.50 -1.24 12.15
CA GLY A 144 15.40 -1.22 11.00
C GLY A 144 14.95 -0.32 9.85
N LYS A 145 15.62 -0.48 8.69
CA LYS A 145 15.24 0.20 7.45
C LYS A 145 13.84 -0.26 7.04
N LEU A 146 12.97 0.70 6.75
CA LEU A 146 11.63 0.43 6.29
C LEU A 146 11.56 0.38 4.78
N TRP A 147 10.49 -0.22 4.30
CA TRP A 147 10.03 -0.09 2.92
C TRP A 147 8.52 0.04 2.91
N ILE A 148 8.00 0.61 1.83
CA ILE A 148 6.57 0.56 1.53
C ILE A 148 6.33 -0.18 0.24
N VAL A 149 5.23 -0.93 0.18
CA VAL A 149 4.81 -1.67 -1.00
C VAL A 149 3.32 -1.50 -1.23
N LYS A 150 2.94 -1.29 -2.49
CA LYS A 150 1.54 -1.14 -2.90
C LYS A 150 0.78 -2.45 -2.73
N LEU A 151 -0.40 -2.35 -2.12
CA LEU A 151 -1.36 -3.44 -1.93
C LEU A 151 -2.54 -3.31 -2.92
N ALA A 152 -3.34 -4.36 -3.01
CA ALA A 152 -4.60 -4.36 -3.74
C ALA A 152 -5.60 -3.40 -3.08
N ASN A 153 -6.42 -2.73 -3.88
CA ASN A 153 -7.30 -1.67 -3.37
C ASN A 153 -8.71 -2.17 -3.04
N ASP A 154 -8.90 -2.67 -1.82
CA ASP A 154 -10.22 -3.12 -1.35
C ASP A 154 -11.21 -1.98 -1.05
N VAL A 155 -10.72 -0.73 -0.92
CA VAL A 155 -11.56 0.45 -0.61
C VAL A 155 -12.45 0.79 -1.79
N THR A 156 -11.91 0.68 -3.00
CA THR A 156 -12.68 0.90 -4.23
C THR A 156 -13.83 -0.10 -4.32
N TYR A 157 -13.55 -1.38 -4.09
CA TYR A 157 -14.56 -2.43 -4.03
C TYR A 157 -15.65 -2.12 -3.00
N LYS A 158 -15.28 -1.80 -1.75
CA LYS A 158 -16.23 -1.49 -0.66
C LYS A 158 -17.17 -0.35 -1.03
N ARG A 159 -16.68 0.68 -1.73
CA ARG A 159 -17.49 1.82 -2.19
C ARG A 159 -18.50 1.42 -3.25
N TYR A 160 -18.07 0.65 -4.27
CA TYR A 160 -18.97 0.16 -5.31
C TYR A 160 -20.01 -0.80 -4.74
N PHE A 161 -19.60 -1.74 -3.90
CA PHE A 161 -20.49 -2.68 -3.23
C PHE A 161 -21.58 -1.94 -2.46
N PHE A 162 -21.21 -0.95 -1.65
CA PHE A 162 -22.16 -0.14 -0.89
C PHE A 162 -23.11 0.64 -1.81
N SER A 163 -22.59 1.24 -2.88
CA SER A 163 -23.40 2.03 -3.83
C SER A 163 -24.40 1.18 -4.62
N ILE A 164 -24.11 -0.09 -4.89
CA ILE A 164 -24.99 -1.00 -5.65
C ILE A 164 -26.03 -1.65 -4.73
N SER A 165 -25.76 -1.72 -3.44
CA SER A 165 -26.61 -2.38 -2.44
C SER A 165 -27.72 -1.47 -1.86
N ILE A 166 -27.74 -0.19 -2.24
CA ILE A 166 -28.77 0.81 -1.86
C ILE A 166 -29.73 0.98 -3.02
#